data_AF-A0A7S2JEA4-F1
#
_entry.id   AF-A0A7S2JEA4-F1
#
_cell.length_a   1.000
_cell.length_b   1.000
_cell.length_c   1.000
_cell.angle_alpha   90.00
_cell.angle_beta   90.00
_cell.angle_gamma   90.00
#
_symmetry.space_group_name_H-M   'P 1'
#
loop_
_entity.id
_entity.type
_entity.pdbx_description
1 polymer ?
#
loop_
_entity_poly.entity_id
_entity_poly.type
_entity_poly.pdbx_seq_one_letter_code
_entity_poly.pdbx_strand_id
1 'polypeptide(L)'
;MWAMLYDVLGPRIVALAGLVIAACGNLITALALHNASSSAGVYAIAYGLIGGGGNGAYMTCFHFAALFDKGRAVRVTFLAAAFNVAGYVYMVLNASCVPLDTFFFASFAYVCVLAVG
;
A
#
# COMPACT_ATOMS: atom_id res chain seq x y z
N MET A 1 4.59 13.20 -6.85
CA MET A 1 4.98 13.46 -5.45
C MET A 1 6.03 12.47 -4.96
N TRP A 2 5.75 11.16 -4.93
CA TRP A 2 6.71 10.15 -4.44
C TRP A 2 8.06 10.13 -5.15
N ALA A 3 8.09 10.28 -6.48
CA ALA A 3 9.34 10.37 -7.23
C ALA A 3 10.23 11.55 -6.79
N MET A 4 9.65 12.70 -6.44
CA MET A 4 10.41 13.86 -5.97
C MET A 4 10.90 13.67 -4.53
N LEU A 5 10.04 13.15 -3.63
CA LEU A 5 10.45 12.80 -2.27
C LEU A 5 11.56 11.75 -2.26
N TYR A 6 11.54 10.86 -3.24
CA TYR A 6 12.52 9.81 -3.43
C TYR A 6 13.91 10.39 -3.74
N ASP A 7 13.99 11.45 -4.55
CA ASP A 7 15.27 12.11 -4.86
C ASP A 7 15.86 12.86 -3.66
N VAL A 8 15.02 13.33 -2.73
CA VAL A 8 15.45 14.13 -1.56
C VAL A 8 15.72 13.28 -0.32
N LEU A 9 14.84 12.34 0.01
CA LEU A 9 14.89 11.55 1.25
C LEU A 9 15.48 10.15 1.03
N GLY A 10 15.63 9.74 -0.23
CA GLY A 10 16.10 8.42 -0.60
C GLY A 10 15.03 7.32 -0.51
N PRO A 11 15.34 6.14 -1.07
CA PRO A 11 14.38 5.05 -1.25
C PRO A 11 13.79 4.51 0.05
N ARG A 12 14.61 4.36 1.10
CA ARG A 12 14.18 3.69 2.34
C ARG A 12 13.15 4.51 3.11
N ILE A 13 13.40 5.82 3.23
CA ILE A 13 12.49 6.73 3.93
C ILE A 13 11.17 6.86 3.17
N VAL A 14 11.22 6.93 1.84
CA VAL A 14 10.00 6.97 1.01
C VAL A 14 9.18 5.70 1.11
N ALA A 15 9.84 4.52 1.14
CA ALA A 15 9.14 3.24 1.32
C ALA A 15 8.44 3.23 2.69
N LEU A 16 9.16 3.59 3.75
CA LEU A 16 8.64 3.62 5.11
C LEU A 16 7.46 4.60 5.24
N ALA A 17 7.62 5.83 4.75
CA ALA A 17 6.58 6.84 4.81
C ALA A 17 5.32 6.39 4.03
N GLY A 18 5.50 5.79 2.85
CA GLY A 18 4.40 5.24 2.07
C GLY A 18 3.67 4.11 2.81
N LEU A 19 4.40 3.17 3.40
CA LEU A 19 3.84 2.07 4.19
C LEU A 19 3.09 2.59 5.42
N VAL A 20 3.63 3.56 6.15
CA VAL A 20 2.95 4.17 7.31
C VAL A 20 1.65 4.85 6.89
N ILE A 21 1.65 5.61 5.78
CA ILE A 21 0.43 6.24 5.25
C ILE A 21 -0.61 5.17 4.86
N ALA A 22 -0.18 4.10 4.20
CA ALA A 22 -1.07 3.00 3.84
C ALA A 22 -1.62 2.27 5.07
N ALA A 23 -0.81 2.07 6.12
CA ALA A 23 -1.24 1.50 7.39
C ALA A 23 -2.33 2.37 8.03
N CYS A 24 -2.14 3.70 8.10
CA CYS A 24 -3.15 4.63 8.59
C CYS A 24 -4.47 4.51 7.82
N GLY A 25 -4.42 4.42 6.50
CA GLY A 25 -5.62 4.23 5.67
C GLY A 25 -6.37 2.91 5.98
N ASN A 26 -5.64 1.81 6.18
CA ASN A 26 -6.23 0.53 6.58
C ASN A 26 -6.87 0.61 7.97
N LEU A 27 -6.20 1.24 8.94
CA LEU A 27 -6.73 1.42 10.29
C LEU A 27 -7.99 2.30 10.31
N ILE A 28 -7.98 3.42 9.60
CA ILE A 28 -9.16 4.31 9.49
C ILE A 28 -10.33 3.54 8.87
N THR A 29 -10.10 2.74 7.84
CA THR A 29 -11.16 1.93 7.21
C THR A 29 -11.73 0.90 8.19
N ALA A 30 -10.88 0.19 8.92
CA ALA A 30 -11.29 -0.80 9.90
C ALA A 30 -12.14 -0.17 11.03
N LEU A 31 -11.70 0.97 11.56
CA LEU A 31 -12.43 1.71 12.59
C LEU A 31 -13.75 2.31 12.07
N ALA A 32 -13.78 2.77 10.82
CA ALA A 32 -14.99 3.28 10.19
C ALA A 32 -16.04 2.17 9.97
N LEU A 33 -15.60 0.95 9.66
CA LEU A 33 -16.50 -0.19 9.52
C LEU A 33 -17.08 -0.64 10.86
N HIS A 34 -16.31 -0.54 11.96
CA HIS A 34 -16.80 -0.78 13.31
C HIS A 34 -17.81 0.28 13.79
N ASN A 35 -17.66 1.52 13.34
CA ASN A 35 -18.56 2.61 13.70
C ASN A 35 -19.70 2.73 12.68
N ALA A 36 -20.91 2.28 13.05
CA ALA A 36 -22.08 2.26 12.18
C ALA A 36 -22.54 3.62 11.59
N SER A 37 -21.89 4.73 11.97
CA SER A 37 -22.23 6.10 11.54
C SER A 37 -21.14 6.80 10.73
N SER A 38 -20.15 6.09 10.20
CA SER A 38 -19.11 6.71 9.37
C SER A 38 -19.61 7.16 8.00
N SER A 39 -19.26 8.39 7.61
CA SER A 39 -19.66 8.98 6.33
C SER A 39 -18.84 8.45 5.17
N ALA A 40 -19.40 8.50 3.95
CA ALA A 40 -18.70 8.11 2.71
C ALA A 40 -17.38 8.86 2.51
N GLY A 41 -17.25 10.09 3.02
CA GLY A 41 -16.02 10.87 2.96
C GLY A 41 -14.85 10.24 3.73
N VAL A 42 -15.12 9.57 4.85
CA VAL A 42 -14.08 8.88 5.63
C VAL A 42 -13.47 7.74 4.81
N TYR A 43 -14.32 6.96 4.12
CA TYR A 43 -13.88 5.89 3.24
C TYR A 43 -13.07 6.42 2.05
N ALA A 44 -13.51 7.52 1.42
CA ALA A 44 -12.78 8.11 0.30
C ALA A 44 -11.35 8.55 0.71
N ILE A 45 -11.21 9.18 1.89
CA ILE A 45 -9.92 9.56 2.44
C ILE A 45 -9.08 8.32 2.75
N ALA A 46 -9.68 7.31 3.37
CA ALA A 46 -8.98 6.09 3.76
C ALA A 46 -8.45 5.30 2.55
N TYR A 47 -9.26 5.11 1.50
CA TYR A 47 -8.79 4.50 0.25
C TYR A 47 -7.74 5.36 -0.47
N GLY A 48 -7.87 6.68 -0.42
CA GLY A 48 -6.86 7.60 -0.92
C GLY A 48 -5.51 7.44 -0.21
N LEU A 49 -5.53 7.22 1.12
CA LEU A 49 -4.33 6.94 1.92
C LEU A 49 -3.74 5.57 1.59
N ILE A 50 -4.57 4.53 1.40
CA ILE A 50 -4.10 3.19 1.05
C ILE A 50 -3.42 3.19 -0.32
N GLY A 51 -4.12 3.66 -1.36
CA GLY A 51 -3.57 3.72 -2.72
C GLY A 51 -2.42 4.71 -2.85
N GLY A 52 -2.58 5.88 -2.22
CA GLY A 52 -1.56 6.92 -2.19
C GLY A 52 -0.28 6.47 -1.49
N GLY A 53 -0.39 5.87 -0.30
CA GLY A 53 0.73 5.35 0.48
C GLY A 53 1.42 4.15 -0.18
N GLY A 54 0.65 3.20 -0.71
CA GLY A 54 1.18 2.02 -1.41
C GLY A 54 2.07 2.37 -2.62
N ASN A 55 1.77 3.47 -3.30
CA ASN A 55 2.62 3.99 -4.38
C ASN A 55 4.02 4.40 -3.92
N GLY A 56 4.21 4.78 -2.65
CA GLY A 56 5.53 5.10 -2.11
C GLY A 56 6.45 3.89 -2.14
N ALA A 57 6.00 2.75 -1.61
CA ALA A 57 6.76 1.49 -1.66
C ALA A 57 7.00 1.04 -3.11
N TYR A 58 5.97 1.10 -3.96
CA TYR A 58 6.08 0.74 -5.37
C TYR A 58 7.20 1.50 -6.12
N MET A 59 7.28 2.81 -5.94
CA MET A 59 8.29 3.62 -6.62
C MET A 59 9.72 3.26 -6.19
N THR A 60 9.90 2.91 -4.91
CA THR A 60 11.22 2.55 -4.38
C THR A 60 11.74 1.22 -4.91
N CYS A 61 10.84 0.30 -5.27
CA CYS A 61 11.23 -0.97 -5.87
C CYS A 61 11.83 -0.80 -7.28
N PHE A 62 11.49 0.27 -8.02
CA PHE A 62 12.15 0.54 -9.30
C PHE A 62 13.61 0.95 -9.15
N HIS A 63 13.98 1.56 -8.01
CA HIS A 63 15.39 1.79 -7.70
C HIS A 63 16.13 0.48 -7.51
N PHE A 64 15.54 -0.48 -6.81
CA PHE A 64 16.11 -1.82 -6.68
C PHE A 64 16.32 -2.49 -8.05
N ALA A 65 15.34 -2.36 -8.96
CA ALA A 65 15.49 -2.88 -10.32
C ALA A 65 16.59 -2.17 -11.12
N ALA A 66 16.85 -0.89 -10.85
CA ALA A 66 17.89 -0.10 -11.51
C ALA A 66 19.32 -0.47 -11.08
N LEU A 67 19.52 -1.18 -9.96
CA LEU A 67 20.83 -1.71 -9.55
C LEU A 67 21.36 -2.82 -10.47
N PHE A 68 20.53 -3.36 -11.36
CA PHE A 68 20.91 -4.48 -12.22
C PHE A 68 20.74 -4.13 -13.70
N ASP A 69 21.85 -3.77 -14.36
CA ASP A 69 21.84 -3.38 -15.77
C ASP A 69 21.41 -4.53 -16.70
N LYS A 70 21.84 -5.76 -16.41
CA LYS A 70 21.42 -6.94 -17.19
C LYS A 70 20.00 -7.36 -16.81
N GLY A 71 19.10 -7.27 -17.79
CA GLY A 71 17.71 -7.69 -17.65
C GLY A 71 16.83 -6.70 -16.88
N ARG A 72 17.22 -5.42 -16.79
CA ARG A 72 16.46 -4.36 -16.11
C ARG A 72 14.98 -4.32 -16.52
N ALA A 73 14.71 -4.35 -17.83
CA ALA A 73 13.35 -4.31 -18.36
C ALA A 73 12.47 -5.46 -17.81
N VAL A 74 12.99 -6.69 -17.82
CA VAL A 74 12.28 -7.86 -17.30
C VAL A 74 11.97 -7.71 -15.80
N ARG A 75 12.93 -7.23 -15.01
CA ARG A 75 12.76 -7.01 -13.56
C ARG A 75 11.72 -5.94 -13.26
N VAL A 76 11.77 -4.82 -13.98
CA VAL A 76 10.80 -3.72 -13.90
C VAL A 76 9.40 -4.22 -14.24
N THR A 77 9.25 -4.99 -15.32
CA THR A 77 7.96 -5.59 -15.71
C THR A 77 7.45 -6.56 -14.65
N PHE A 78 8.30 -7.43 -14.11
CA PHE A 78 7.91 -8.38 -13.08
C PHE A 78 7.43 -7.67 -11.81
N LEU A 79 8.14 -6.62 -11.40
CA LEU A 79 7.77 -5.80 -10.25
C LEU A 79 6.45 -5.05 -10.46
N ALA A 80 6.25 -4.47 -11.65
CA ALA A 80 4.99 -3.82 -12.02
C ALA A 80 3.83 -4.82 -12.05
N ALA A 81 4.05 -6.02 -12.57
CA ALA A 81 3.06 -7.10 -12.54
C ALA A 81 2.73 -7.51 -11.10
N ALA A 82 3.74 -7.70 -10.25
CA ALA A 82 3.55 -8.05 -8.84
C ALA A 82 2.73 -7.00 -8.08
N PHE A 83 2.97 -5.71 -8.34
CA PHE A 83 2.18 -4.62 -7.74
C PHE A 83 0.70 -4.67 -8.17
N ASN A 84 0.44 -4.91 -9.47
CA ASN A 84 -0.94 -5.08 -9.95
C ASN A 84 -1.60 -6.33 -9.35
N VAL A 85 -0.87 -7.43 -9.23
CA VAL A 85 -1.36 -8.66 -8.62
C VAL A 85 -1.69 -8.46 -7.14
N ALA A 86 -0.91 -7.68 -6.40
CA ALA A 86 -1.22 -7.32 -5.02
C ALA A 86 -2.58 -6.60 -4.91
N GLY A 87 -2.97 -5.83 -5.93
CA GLY A 87 -4.31 -5.23 -6.02
C GLY A 87 -5.46 -6.25 -6.07
N TYR A 88 -5.24 -7.46 -6.59
CA TYR A 88 -6.27 -8.49 -6.62
C TYR A 88 -6.64 -9.03 -5.24
N VAL A 89 -5.83 -8.79 -4.20
CA VAL A 89 -6.21 -9.13 -2.82
C VAL A 89 -7.53 -8.46 -2.42
N TYR A 90 -7.84 -7.29 -2.96
CA TYR A 90 -9.12 -6.61 -2.73
C TYR A 90 -10.33 -7.33 -3.35
N MET A 91 -10.14 -8.25 -4.31
CA MET A 91 -11.24 -9.09 -4.81
C MET A 91 -11.80 -10.02 -3.72
N VAL A 92 -11.01 -10.34 -2.70
CA VAL A 92 -11.46 -11.12 -1.54
C VAL A 92 -12.59 -10.40 -0.80
N LEU A 93 -12.68 -9.07 -0.88
CA LEU A 93 -13.79 -8.31 -0.29
C LEU A 93 -15.15 -8.59 -0.95
N ASN A 94 -15.17 -9.20 -2.13
CA ASN A 94 -16.42 -9.64 -2.77
C ASN A 94 -16.95 -10.97 -2.21
N ALA A 95 -16.14 -11.68 -1.40
CA ALA A 95 -16.58 -12.90 -0.74
C ALA A 95 -17.41 -12.56 0.51
N SER A 96 -18.66 -13.01 0.55
CA SER A 96 -19.59 -12.76 1.66
C SER A 96 -19.17 -13.37 3.01
N CYS A 97 -18.22 -14.30 3.01
CA CYS A 97 -17.69 -14.92 4.21
C CYS A 97 -16.55 -14.14 4.89
N VAL A 98 -16.07 -13.05 4.29
CA VAL A 98 -14.94 -12.28 4.81
C VAL A 98 -15.44 -10.99 5.49
N PRO A 99 -15.32 -10.88 6.82
CA PRO A 99 -15.60 -9.64 7.51
C PRO A 99 -14.63 -8.53 7.09
N LEU A 100 -15.17 -7.43 6.55
CA LEU A 100 -14.40 -6.31 5.99
C LEU A 100 -13.48 -5.66 7.03
N ASP A 101 -13.99 -5.45 8.24
CA ASP A 101 -13.27 -4.92 9.40
C ASP A 101 -12.02 -5.75 9.72
N THR A 102 -12.18 -7.07 9.78
CA THR A 102 -11.10 -8.00 10.08
C THR A 102 -10.04 -7.99 8.96
N PHE A 103 -10.46 -7.91 7.70
CA PHE A 103 -9.55 -7.79 6.56
C PHE A 103 -8.69 -6.52 6.64
N PHE A 104 -9.29 -5.36 6.94
CA PHE A 104 -8.56 -4.10 7.03
C PHE A 104 -7.67 -4.04 8.29
N PHE A 105 -8.07 -4.63 9.41
CA PHE A 105 -7.21 -4.79 10.58
C PHE A 105 -6.00 -5.69 10.29
N ALA A 106 -6.21 -6.82 9.63
CA ALA A 106 -5.12 -7.71 9.23
C ALA A 106 -4.16 -7.01 8.25
N SER A 107 -4.70 -6.24 7.30
CA SER A 107 -3.91 -5.45 6.36
C SER A 107 -3.10 -4.36 7.05
N PHE A 108 -3.67 -3.67 8.03
CA PHE A 108 -2.94 -2.72 8.89
C PHE A 108 -1.76 -3.40 9.61
N ALA A 109 -2.01 -4.51 10.31
CA ALA A 109 -0.98 -5.24 11.02
C ALA A 109 0.14 -5.72 10.10
N TYR A 110 -0.22 -6.26 8.93
CA TYR A 110 0.73 -6.69 7.91
C TYR A 110 1.62 -5.55 7.43
N VAL A 111 1.03 -4.39 7.08
CA VAL A 111 1.80 -3.23 6.62
C VAL A 111 2.69 -2.66 7.73
N CYS A 112 2.24 -2.67 8.99
CA CYS A 112 3.08 -2.29 10.13
C CYS A 112 4.30 -3.21 10.31
N VAL A 113 4.12 -4.53 10.16
CA VAL A 113 5.24 -5.48 10.21
C VAL A 113 6.24 -5.19 9.10
N LEU A 114 5.76 -4.93 7.87
CA LEU A 114 6.62 -4.57 6.74
C LEU A 114 7.32 -3.21 6.91
N ALA A 115 6.74 -2.30 7.68
CA ALA A 115 7.35 -1.00 7.96
C ALA A 115 8.48 -1.08 9.01
N VAL A 116 8.53 -2.14 9.82
CA VAL A 116 9.51 -2.29 10.91
C VAL A 116 10.65 -3.26 10.53
N GLY A 117 10.43 -4.18 9.60
CA GLY A 117 11.43 -5.12 9.07
C GLY A 117 12.36 -4.52 8.04
#